data_AF-A0A241WVT4-F1
#
_entry.id   AF-A0A241WVT4-F1
#
_cell.length_a   1.000
_cell.length_b   1.000
_cell.length_c   1.000
_cell.angle_alpha   90.00
_cell.angle_beta   90.00
_cell.angle_gamma   90.00
#
_symmetry.space_group_name_H-M   'P 1'
#
loop_
_entity.id
_entity.type
_entity.pdbx_description
1 polymer ?
#
loop_
_entity_poly.entity_id
_entity_poly.type
_entity_poly.pdbx_seq_one_letter_code
_entity_poly.pdbx_strand_id
1 'polypeptide(L)'
;MSNSKKPYNLTLGCIESFYIPHPEADYANAQDVVYSMVSSAKNISIATWSCFKDGRELAVKGEVVADLIYELQTKLEMIERILPLAFQAEEV
;
A
#
# COMPACT_ATOMS: atom_id res chain seq x y z
N MET A 1 -26.76 -25.27 -8.23
CA MET A 1 -25.60 -24.38 -8.10
C MET A 1 -26.12 -22.97 -7.89
N SER A 2 -26.19 -22.49 -6.65
CA SER A 2 -26.66 -21.13 -6.36
C SER A 2 -25.60 -20.13 -6.82
N ASN A 3 -25.92 -19.34 -7.83
CA ASN A 3 -25.07 -18.27 -8.31
C ASN A 3 -25.11 -17.14 -7.28
N SER A 4 -24.28 -17.20 -6.24
CA SER A 4 -24.18 -16.19 -5.20
C SER A 4 -23.42 -14.97 -5.73
N LYS A 5 -24.00 -14.25 -6.69
CA LYS A 5 -23.50 -12.92 -7.05
C LYS A 5 -23.73 -12.01 -5.85
N LYS A 6 -22.64 -11.56 -5.24
CA LYS A 6 -22.70 -10.56 -4.15
C LYS A 6 -23.45 -9.31 -4.64
N PRO A 7 -24.22 -8.61 -3.79
CA PRO A 7 -25.08 -7.51 -4.21
C PRO A 7 -24.32 -6.21 -4.53
N TYR A 8 -22.99 -6.24 -4.56
CA TYR A 8 -22.13 -5.07 -4.72
C TYR A 8 -20.97 -5.37 -5.67
N ASN A 9 -20.43 -4.32 -6.26
CA ASN A 9 -19.27 -4.43 -7.14
C ASN A 9 -18.02 -4.79 -6.32
N LEU A 10 -17.48 -5.99 -6.54
CA LEU A 10 -16.30 -6.49 -5.83
C LEU A 10 -15.03 -5.71 -6.18
N THR A 11 -14.98 -5.05 -7.34
CA THR A 11 -13.81 -4.22 -7.72
C THR A 11 -13.72 -2.95 -6.87
N LEU A 12 -14.79 -2.58 -6.15
CA LEU A 12 -14.80 -1.46 -5.22
C LEU A 12 -14.45 -1.89 -3.79
N GLY A 13 -14.15 -3.16 -3.54
CA GLY A 13 -13.82 -3.69 -2.21
C GLY A 13 -12.34 -3.60 -1.83
N CYS A 14 -11.51 -2.98 -2.68
CA CYS A 14 -10.08 -2.88 -2.46
C CYS A 14 -9.75 -1.69 -1.54
N ILE A 15 -8.81 -1.88 -0.61
CA ILE A 15 -8.55 -0.94 0.49
C ILE A 15 -8.09 0.42 0.00
N GLU A 16 -7.31 0.47 -1.08
CA GLU A 16 -6.83 1.69 -1.70
C GLU A 16 -8.00 2.54 -2.21
N SER A 17 -9.10 1.93 -2.66
CA SER A 17 -10.29 2.66 -3.13
C SER A 17 -10.99 3.46 -2.03
N PHE A 18 -10.75 3.13 -0.75
CA PHE A 18 -11.26 3.87 0.40
C PHE A 18 -10.21 4.78 1.05
N TYR A 19 -9.00 4.82 0.51
CA TYR A 19 -7.95 5.69 1.01
C TYR A 19 -8.10 7.09 0.42
N ILE A 20 -8.53 8.03 1.26
CA ILE A 20 -8.78 9.43 0.91
C ILE A 20 -8.09 10.28 1.98
N PRO A 21 -7.26 11.28 1.60
CA PRO A 21 -6.71 12.25 2.55
C PRO A 21 -7.80 12.93 3.36
N HIS A 22 -7.49 13.32 4.61
CA HIS A 22 -8.43 14.09 5.41
C HIS A 22 -8.73 15.44 4.71
N PRO A 23 -9.99 15.94 4.71
CA PRO A 23 -10.32 17.19 4.01
C PRO A 23 -9.54 18.42 4.47
N GLU A 24 -9.04 18.40 5.71
CA GLU A 24 -8.23 19.48 6.31
C GLU A 24 -6.72 19.19 6.28
N ALA A 25 -6.28 18.09 5.66
CA ALA A 25 -4.87 17.77 5.56
C ALA A 25 -4.16 18.73 4.60
N ASP A 26 -3.01 19.24 5.02
CA ASP A 26 -2.13 20.07 4.20
C ASP A 26 -0.93 19.27 3.65
N TYR A 27 -0.06 19.97 2.91
CA TYR A 27 1.14 19.37 2.32
C TYR A 27 2.08 18.80 3.38
N ALA A 28 2.19 19.42 4.57
CA ALA A 28 3.07 18.96 5.63
C ALA A 28 2.55 17.65 6.24
N ASN A 29 1.23 17.56 6.49
CA ASN A 29 0.60 16.32 6.93
C ASN A 29 0.80 15.21 5.89
N ALA A 30 0.64 15.53 4.61
CA ALA A 30 0.84 14.58 3.52
C ALA A 30 2.29 14.10 3.43
N GLN A 31 3.28 14.98 3.65
CA GLN A 31 4.70 14.61 3.69
C GLN A 31 5.02 13.66 4.85
N ASP A 32 4.50 13.92 6.04
CA ASP A 32 4.68 13.03 7.20
C ASP A 32 4.10 11.64 6.94
N VAL A 33 2.90 11.60 6.35
CA VAL A 33 2.23 10.35 5.98
C VAL A 33 3.04 9.61 4.91
N VAL A 34 3.50 10.28 3.85
CA VAL A 34 4.35 9.68 2.80
C VAL A 34 5.64 9.13 3.41
N TYR A 35 6.31 9.89 4.28
CA TYR A 35 7.53 9.44 4.95
C TYR A 35 7.30 8.16 5.75
N SER A 36 6.23 8.12 6.55
CA SER A 36 5.84 6.96 7.34
C SER A 36 5.55 5.74 6.46
N MET A 37 4.78 5.93 5.37
CA MET A 37 4.45 4.85 4.43
C MET A 37 5.67 4.32 3.69
N VAL A 38 6.58 5.19 3.24
CA VAL A 38 7.84 4.78 2.58
C VAL A 38 8.72 3.97 3.53
N SER A 39 8.84 4.43 4.78
CA SER A 39 9.59 3.70 5.83
C SER A 39 8.99 2.31 6.07
N SER A 40 7.66 2.22 6.17
CA SER A 40 6.97 0.95 6.33
C SER A 40 7.11 0.04 5.10
N ALA A 41 6.98 0.57 3.88
CA ALA A 41 7.14 -0.16 2.63
C ALA A 41 8.57 -0.74 2.51
N LYS A 42 9.58 0.05 2.89
CA LYS A 42 10.97 -0.42 3.00
C LYS A 42 11.08 -1.60 3.96
N ASN A 43 10.50 -1.51 5.16
CA ASN A 43 10.55 -2.60 6.13
C ASN A 43 9.88 -3.88 5.62
N ILE A 44 8.73 -3.75 4.94
CA ILE A 44 8.04 -4.88 4.31
C ILE A 44 8.90 -5.49 3.21
N SER A 45 9.58 -4.69 2.39
CA SER A 45 10.47 -5.20 1.34
C SER A 45 11.64 -6.02 1.92
N ILE A 46 12.21 -5.58 3.05
CA ILE A 46 13.27 -6.31 3.77
C ILE A 46 12.73 -7.62 4.34
N ALA A 47 11.54 -7.59 4.96
CA ALA A 47 10.89 -8.79 5.48
C ALA A 47 10.58 -9.80 4.37
N THR A 48 10.06 -9.31 3.24
CA THR A 48 9.79 -10.10 2.03
C THR A 48 11.07 -10.73 1.50
N TRP A 49 12.17 -9.97 1.39
CA TRP A 49 13.46 -10.50 0.96
C TRP A 49 13.99 -11.58 1.91
N SER A 50 13.82 -11.38 3.22
CA SER A 50 14.24 -12.34 4.26
C SER A 50 13.47 -13.66 4.22
N CYS A 51 12.33 -13.70 3.50
CA CYS A 51 11.61 -14.93 3.23
C CYS A 51 12.29 -15.81 2.17
N PHE A 52 13.34 -15.31 1.50
CA PHE A 52 14.13 -16.05 0.53
C PHE A 52 15.52 -16.38 1.08
N LYS A 53 15.92 -17.64 1.00
CA LYS A 53 17.28 -18.08 1.24
C LYS A 53 18.17 -17.65 0.08
N ASP A 54 19.24 -16.93 0.41
CA ASP A 54 20.18 -16.33 -0.55
C ASP A 54 19.51 -15.52 -1.68
N GLY A 55 18.30 -15.01 -1.42
CA GLY A 55 17.53 -14.25 -2.40
C GLY A 55 16.92 -15.03 -3.56
N ARG A 56 16.96 -16.38 -3.52
CA ARG A 56 16.54 -17.22 -4.66
C ARG A 56 15.56 -18.33 -4.31
N GLU A 57 15.68 -18.93 -3.14
CA GLU A 57 14.84 -20.06 -2.73
C GLU A 57 13.86 -19.62 -1.65
N LEU A 58 12.56 -19.81 -1.88
CA LEU A 58 11.55 -19.46 -0.90
C LEU A 58 11.71 -20.33 0.36
N ALA A 59 11.95 -19.71 1.50
CA ALA A 59 12.23 -20.36 2.79
C ALA A 59 11.00 -20.44 3.72
N VAL A 60 9.88 -19.79 3.35
CA VAL A 60 8.62 -19.76 4.11
C VAL A 60 7.44 -20.18 3.21
N LYS A 61 6.23 -20.27 3.76
CA LYS A 61 5.04 -20.56 2.94
C LYS A 61 4.78 -19.44 1.93
N GLY A 62 4.49 -19.80 0.68
CA GLY A 62 4.27 -18.84 -0.41
C GLY A 62 3.14 -17.85 -0.14
N GLU A 63 2.09 -18.28 0.57
CA GLU A 63 0.97 -17.42 0.99
C GLU A 63 1.44 -16.23 1.83
N VAL A 64 2.38 -16.44 2.76
CA VAL A 64 2.91 -15.36 3.61
C VAL A 64 3.66 -14.32 2.77
N VAL A 65 4.45 -14.78 1.79
CA VAL A 65 5.17 -13.86 0.90
C VAL A 65 4.22 -13.14 -0.05
N ALA A 66 3.18 -13.81 -0.53
CA ALA A 66 2.14 -13.20 -1.35
C ALA A 66 1.42 -12.08 -0.58
N ASP A 67 1.07 -12.30 0.69
CA ASP A 67 0.45 -11.28 1.55
C ASP A 67 1.38 -10.08 1.78
N LEU A 68 2.68 -10.32 2.01
CA LEU A 68 3.67 -9.24 2.17
C LEU A 68 3.85 -8.42 0.88
N ILE A 69 3.88 -9.08 -0.28
CA ILE A 69 3.96 -8.41 -1.58
C ILE A 69 2.68 -7.59 -1.83
N TYR A 70 1.51 -8.15 -1.53
CA TYR A 70 0.24 -7.46 -1.67
C TYR A 70 0.17 -6.21 -0.78
N GLU A 71 0.60 -6.30 0.47
CA GLU A 71 0.67 -5.15 1.38
C GLU A 71 1.67 -4.11 0.88
N LEU A 72 2.84 -4.52 0.36
CA LEU A 72 3.81 -3.61 -0.24
C LEU A 72 3.21 -2.86 -1.43
N GLN A 73 2.55 -3.57 -2.35
CA GLN A 73 1.89 -2.96 -3.51
C GLN A 73 0.82 -1.96 -3.06
N THR A 74 -0.04 -2.36 -2.14
CA THR A 74 -1.11 -1.50 -1.61
C THR A 74 -0.54 -0.20 -1.03
N LYS A 75 0.53 -0.27 -0.24
CA LYS A 75 1.18 0.94 0.30
C LYS A 75 1.75 1.84 -0.78
N LEU A 76 2.36 1.27 -1.82
CA LEU A 76 2.88 2.05 -2.95
C LEU A 76 1.76 2.79 -3.69
N GLU A 77 0.63 2.13 -3.93
CA GLU A 77 -0.56 2.73 -4.55
C GLU A 77 -1.16 3.85 -3.67
N MET A 78 -1.18 3.66 -2.35
CA MET A 78 -1.62 4.71 -1.40
C MET A 78 -0.67 5.91 -1.38
N ILE A 79 0.65 5.68 -1.45
CA ILE A 79 1.66 6.75 -1.57
C ILE A 79 1.42 7.55 -2.85
N GLU A 80 1.23 6.88 -3.98
CA GLU A 80 0.98 7.52 -5.28
C GLU A 80 -0.20 8.50 -5.23
N ARG A 81 -1.26 8.14 -4.50
CA ARG A 81 -2.44 9.01 -4.33
C ARG A 81 -2.18 10.25 -3.47
N ILE A 82 -1.26 10.20 -2.51
CA ILE A 82 -0.96 11.33 -1.60
C ILE A 82 0.16 12.21 -2.13
N LEU A 83 1.06 11.67 -2.95
CA LEU A 83 2.19 12.42 -3.51
C LEU A 83 1.79 13.80 -4.10
N PRO A 84 0.70 13.95 -4.88
CA PRO A 84 0.30 15.27 -5.35
C PRO A 84 0.09 16.30 -4.23
N LEU A 85 -0.58 15.92 -3.13
CA LEU A 85 -0.80 16.80 -1.97
C LEU A 85 0.51 17.09 -1.22
N ALA A 86 1.37 16.07 -1.06
CA ALA A 86 2.66 16.22 -0.37
C ALA A 86 3.65 17.17 -1.08
N PHE A 87 3.50 17.31 -2.39
CA PHE A 87 4.32 18.19 -3.22
C PHE A 87 3.52 19.36 -3.81
N GLN A 88 2.31 19.59 -3.29
CA GLN A 88 1.53 20.80 -3.57
C GLN A 88 2.18 21.94 -2.78
N ALA A 89 3.37 22.36 -3.22
CA ALA A 89 3.95 23.62 -2.78
C ALA A 89 2.94 24.72 -3.11
N GLU A 90 2.65 25.62 -2.17
CA GLU A 90 2.09 26.91 -2.55
C GLU A 90 3.00 27.46 -3.66
N GLU A 91 2.43 27.81 -4.82
CA GLU A 91 3.17 28.60 -5.81
C GLU A 91 3.64 29.87 -5.09
N VAL A 92 4.92 29.94 -4.73
CA VAL A 92 5.55 31.15 -4.16
C VAL A 92 5.91 32.11 -5.29
#